data_AF-A0A750H876-F1
#
_entry.id   AF-A0A750H876-F1
#
_cell.length_a   1.000
_cell.length_b   1.000
_cell.length_c   1.000
_cell.angle_alpha   90.00
_cell.angle_beta   90.00
_cell.angle_gamma   90.00
#
_symmetry.space_group_name_H-M   'P 1'
#
loop_
_entity.id
_entity.type
_entity.pdbx_description
1 polymer ?
#
loop_
_entity_poly.entity_id
_entity_poly.type
_entity_poly.pdbx_seq_one_letter_code
_entity_poly.pdbx_strand_id
1 'polypeptide(L)' 'MTGYNAETKGCDEDVNRLCQLYPEIASWQPELIAGAWRQWCVENQLQPIAPEKRDEAFPFYLVRLIRNRMEEMNAWR' A
#
# COMPACT_ATOMS: atom_id res chain seq x y z
N MET A 1 -26.27 -20.06 4.94
CA MET A 1 -25.26 -19.45 4.05
C MET A 1 -25.40 -17.95 4.22
N THR A 2 -24.85 -17.39 5.31
CA THR A 2 -25.20 -16.03 5.73
C THR A 2 -23.95 -15.27 6.12
N GLY A 3 -23.67 -14.21 5.35
CA GLY A 3 -23.08 -12.97 5.86
C GLY A 3 -21.59 -12.98 6.17
N TYR A 4 -20.75 -13.10 5.15
CA TYR A 4 -19.41 -12.50 5.18
C TYR A 4 -19.22 -11.83 3.80
N ASN A 5 -18.36 -10.82 3.69
CA ASN A 5 -18.03 -10.08 2.46
C ASN A 5 -18.86 -8.81 2.17
N ALA A 6 -19.08 -7.95 3.17
CA ALA A 6 -19.34 -6.52 2.90
C ALA A 6 -18.12 -5.63 3.19
N GLU A 7 -17.17 -6.09 4.03
CA GLU A 7 -16.01 -5.29 4.45
C GLU A 7 -14.75 -5.49 3.59
N THR A 8 -14.76 -6.42 2.63
CA THR A 8 -13.60 -6.71 1.77
C THR A 8 -13.63 -6.02 0.40
N LYS A 9 -14.77 -5.42 0.01
CA LYS A 9 -14.89 -4.81 -1.33
C LYS A 9 -14.09 -3.52 -1.51
N GLY A 10 -14.02 -2.67 -0.48
CA GLY A 10 -13.30 -1.40 -0.57
C GLY A 10 -11.80 -1.59 -0.77
N CYS A 11 -11.17 -2.45 0.04
CA CYS A 11 -9.73 -2.71 -0.03
C CYS A 11 -9.28 -3.23 -1.41
N ASP A 12 -10.10 -4.02 -2.09
CA ASP A 12 -9.75 -4.56 -3.41
C ASP A 12 -9.81 -3.46 -4.49
N GLU A 13 -10.82 -2.59 -4.46
CA GLU A 13 -10.95 -1.47 -5.41
C GLU A 13 -9.83 -0.45 -5.26
N ASP A 14 -9.45 -0.12 -4.02
CA ASP A 14 -8.34 0.81 -3.74
C ASP A 14 -6.99 0.24 -4.23
N VAL A 15 -6.75 -1.06 -3.98
CA VAL A 15 -5.53 -1.74 -4.43
C VAL A 15 -5.48 -1.86 -5.96
N ASN A 16 -6.60 -2.18 -6.61
CA ASN A 16 -6.67 -2.21 -8.07
C ASN A 16 -6.32 -0.84 -8.66
N ARG A 17 -6.83 0.25 -8.07
CA ARG A 17 -6.50 1.61 -8.52
C ARG A 17 -5.03 1.95 -8.32
N LEU A 18 -4.44 1.54 -7.20
CA LEU A 18 -3.01 1.66 -6.95
C LEU A 18 -2.19 0.88 -7.99
N CYS A 19 -2.56 -0.36 -8.30
CA CYS A 19 -1.89 -1.15 -9.34
C CYS A 19 -1.98 -0.50 -10.72
N GLN A 20 -3.08 0.18 -11.05
CA GLN A 20 -3.22 0.91 -12.31
C GLN A 20 -2.34 2.17 -12.37
N LEU A 21 -2.24 2.90 -11.27
CA LEU A 21 -1.40 4.12 -11.18
C LEU A 21 0.09 3.81 -11.05
N TYR A 22 0.41 2.67 -10.44
CA TYR A 22 1.76 2.22 -10.16
C TYR A 22 1.94 0.79 -10.72
N PRO A 23 2.14 0.64 -12.04
CA PRO A 23 2.30 -0.69 -12.65
C PRO A 23 3.53 -1.43 -12.11
N GLU A 24 4.52 -0.70 -11.58
CA GLU A 24 5.71 -1.24 -10.93
C GLU A 24 5.42 -2.09 -9.68
N ILE A 25 4.32 -1.82 -8.97
CA ILE A 25 3.88 -2.59 -7.80
C ILE A 25 2.71 -3.52 -8.10
N ALA A 26 2.23 -3.55 -9.35
CA ALA A 26 1.11 -4.41 -9.73
C ALA A 26 1.41 -5.90 -9.55
N SER A 27 2.69 -6.29 -9.54
CA SER A 27 3.14 -7.66 -9.26
C SER A 27 3.32 -7.96 -7.77
N TRP A 28 3.09 -7.00 -6.88
CA TRP A 28 3.22 -7.20 -5.44
C TRP A 28 1.95 -7.83 -4.85
N GLN A 29 2.08 -8.37 -3.63
CA GLN A 29 0.91 -8.90 -2.92
C GLN A 29 -0.05 -7.78 -2.52
N PRO A 30 -1.37 -7.93 -2.73
CA PRO A 30 -2.36 -6.88 -2.45
C PRO A 30 -2.35 -6.44 -0.98
N GLU A 31 -2.12 -7.37 -0.05
CA GLU A 31 -1.99 -7.07 1.38
C GLU A 31 -0.80 -6.14 1.68
N LEU A 32 0.30 -6.30 0.94
CA LEU A 32 1.50 -5.48 1.08
C LEU A 32 1.26 -4.08 0.49
N ILE A 33 0.60 -3.99 -0.66
CA ILE A 33 0.23 -2.71 -1.30
C ILE A 33 -0.71 -1.92 -0.38
N ALA A 34 -1.79 -2.54 0.11
CA ALA A 34 -2.73 -1.93 1.04
C ALA A 34 -2.06 -1.52 2.36
N GLY A 35 -1.16 -2.35 2.88
CA GLY A 35 -0.37 -2.02 4.08
C GLY A 35 0.51 -0.80 3.87
N ALA A 36 1.28 -0.77 2.77
CA ALA A 36 2.18 0.33 2.47
C ALA A 36 1.45 1.64 2.18
N TRP A 37 0.31 1.58 1.47
CA TRP A 37 -0.54 2.74 1.21
C TRP A 37 -1.12 3.32 2.49
N ARG A 38 -1.66 2.48 3.39
CA ARG A 38 -2.16 2.94 4.69
C ARG A 38 -1.07 3.62 5.51
N GLN A 39 0.14 3.05 5.55
CA GLN A 39 1.24 3.69 6.26
C GLN A 39 1.65 5.02 5.64
N TRP A 40 1.73 5.09 4.31
CA TRP A 40 1.98 6.34 3.59
C TRP A 40 0.94 7.42 3.93
N CYS A 41 -0.34 7.05 3.94
CA CYS A 41 -1.42 7.96 4.32
C CYS A 41 -1.27 8.45 5.76
N VAL A 42 -0.95 7.56 6.71
CA VAL A 42 -0.72 7.95 8.11
C VAL A 42 0.47 8.91 8.25
N GLU A 43 1.60 8.63 7.59
CA GLU A 43 2.79 9.48 7.66
C GLU A 43 2.60 10.86 7.02
N ASN A 44 1.80 10.94 5.96
CA ASN A 44 1.51 12.20 5.27
C ASN A 44 0.22 12.88 5.77
N GLN A 45 -0.41 12.35 6.82
CA GLN A 45 -1.70 12.83 7.34
C GLN A 45 -2.81 12.90 6.27
N LEU A 46 -2.74 11.99 5.30
CA LEU A 46 -3.72 11.84 4.23
C LEU A 46 -4.82 10.86 4.63
N GLN A 47 -5.97 10.99 3.99
CA GLN A 47 -7.02 10.00 4.13
C GLN A 47 -6.61 8.69 3.46
N PRO A 48 -6.87 7.52 4.07
CA PRO A 48 -6.54 6.21 3.53
C PRO A 48 -7.52 5.80 2.41
N ILE A 49 -7.60 6.62 1.36
CA ILE A 49 -8.46 6.42 0.19
C ILE A 49 -7.59 6.18 -1.05
N ALA A 50 -8.14 5.54 -2.09
CA ALA A 50 -7.46 5.43 -3.38
C ALA A 50 -7.02 6.81 -3.88
N PRO A 51 -5.76 6.94 -4.32
CA PRO A 51 -5.31 8.17 -4.93
C PRO A 51 -5.99 8.36 -6.28
N GLU A 52 -6.43 9.60 -6.55
CA GLU A 52 -7.01 9.94 -7.86
C GLU A 52 -5.93 10.12 -8.92
N LYS A 53 -4.72 10.52 -8.52
CA LYS A 53 -3.57 10.78 -9.40
C LYS A 53 -2.34 10.02 -8.92
N ARG A 54 -1.40 9.79 -9.84
CA ARG A 54 -0.10 9.20 -9.51
C ARG A 54 0.75 10.25 -8.80
N ASP A 55 1.11 9.96 -7.56
CA ASP A 55 2.06 10.72 -6.76
C ASP A 55 3.45 10.10 -6.93
N GLU A 56 4.38 10.85 -7.51
CA GLU A 56 5.75 10.38 -7.74
C GLU A 56 6.50 10.12 -6.43
N ALA A 57 6.07 10.72 -5.31
CA ALA A 57 6.67 10.51 -3.99
C ALA A 57 6.37 9.12 -3.39
N PHE A 58 5.24 8.50 -3.75
CA PHE A 58 4.84 7.20 -3.22
C PHE A 58 5.84 6.06 -3.55
N PRO A 59 6.29 5.86 -4.81
CA PRO A 59 7.30 4.85 -5.12
C PRO A 59 8.64 5.08 -4.40
N PHE A 60 9.07 6.33 -4.20
CA PHE A 60 10.25 6.64 -3.39
C PHE A 60 10.07 6.21 -1.93
N TYR A 61 8.88 6.42 -1.38
CA TYR A 61 8.54 5.96 -0.04
C TYR A 61 8.57 4.45 0.07
N LEU A 62 8.06 3.71 -0.92
CA LEU A 62 8.12 2.25 -0.91
C LEU A 62 9.55 1.73 -0.84
N VAL A 63 10.48 2.33 -1.60
CA VAL A 63 11.90 1.97 -1.55
C VAL A 63 12.48 2.25 -0.15
N ARG A 64 12.14 3.39 0.45
CA ARG A 64 12.56 3.72 1.82
C ARG A 64 11.97 2.76 2.85
N LEU A 65 10.71 2.38 2.71
CA LEU A 65 10.02 1.42 3.58
C LEU A 65 10.68 0.05 3.54
N ILE A 66 10.98 -0.45 2.33
CA ILE A 66 11.69 -1.74 2.15
C ILE A 66 13.07 -1.67 2.78
N ARG A 67 13.81 -0.59 2.52
CA ARG A 67 15.14 -0.39 3.08
C ARG A 67 15.09 -0.37 4.61
N ASN A 68 14.18 0.41 5.20
CA ASN A 68 14.01 0.47 6.65
C ASN A 68 13.71 -0.91 7.23
N ARG A 69 12.78 -1.67 6.62
CA ARG A 69 12.47 -3.05 7.05
C ARG A 69 13.66 -3.99 6.93
N MET A 70 14.47 -3.87 5.87
CA MET A 70 15.70 -4.65 5.70
C MET A 70 16.77 -4.29 6.74
N GLU A 71 16.89 -3.01 7.09
CA GLU A 71 17.79 -2.53 8.15
C GLU A 71 17.32 -3.01 9.52
N GLU A 72 16.01 -2.93 9.81
CA GLU A 72 15.42 -3.48 11.01
C GLU A 72 15.71 -4.98 11.11
N MET A 73 15.37 -5.79 10.11
CA MET A 73 15.66 -7.23 10.09
C MET A 73 17.15 -7.57 10.22
N ASN A 74 18.05 -6.78 9.63
CA ASN A 74 19.51 -6.97 9.79
C ASN A 74 20.02 -6.54 11.17
N ALA A 75 19.29 -5.66 11.87
CA ALA A 75 19.64 -5.19 13.20
C ALA A 75 19.24 -6.18 14.32
N TRP A 76 18.39 -7.18 14.04
CA TRP A 76 18.20 -8.34 14.92
C TRP A 76 19.35 -9.32 14.74
N ARG A 77 20.51 -8.99 15.31
CA ARG A 77 21.61 -9.93 15.57
C ARG A 77 21.61 -10.40 17.01
#